data_AF-A0A0C9S3H9-F1
#
_entry.id   AF-A0A0C9S3H9-F1
#
_cell.length_a   1.000
_cell.length_b   1.000
_cell.length_c   1.000
_cell.angle_alpha   90.00
_cell.angle_beta   90.00
_cell.angle_gamma   90.00
#
_symmetry.space_group_name_H-M   'P 1'
#
loop_
_entity.id
_entity.type
_entity.pdbx_description
1 polymer ?
#
loop_
_entity_poly.entity_id
_entity_poly.type
_entity_poly.pdbx_seq_one_letter_code
_entity_poly.pdbx_strand_id
1 'polypeptide(L)'
;MVISLFLQLLLLVFEVLACDKLQNDRHLWTLVFIPLIFISVLSIAVCIWAVKHDRSFELELFCSVNVLQFIFLALQLDKFIVWSWVVVFVPLWIVMCLAVIGVL
;
A
#
# COMPACT_ATOMS: atom_id res chain seq x y z
N MET A 1 6.57 11.89 15.19
CA MET A 1 7.84 11.15 15.08
C MET A 1 7.65 9.63 15.24
N VAL A 2 7.09 9.11 16.34
CA VAL A 2 6.95 7.65 16.56
C VAL A 2 6.15 6.92 15.45
N ILE A 3 5.00 7.45 15.03
CA ILE A 3 4.17 6.84 13.97
C ILE A 3 4.95 6.73 12.65
N SER A 4 5.67 7.78 12.26
CA SER A 4 6.51 7.78 11.05
C SER A 4 7.61 6.71 11.13
N LEU A 5 8.30 6.60 12.26
CA LEU A 5 9.33 5.59 12.46
C LEU A 5 8.75 4.16 12.33
N PHE A 6 7.57 3.92 12.90
CA PHE A 6 6.89 2.63 12.80
C PHE A 6 6.52 2.28 11.35
N LEU A 7 5.99 3.25 10.59
CA LEU A 7 5.67 3.08 9.17
C LEU A 7 6.94 2.78 8.34
N GLN A 8 8.03 3.50 8.60
CA GLN A 8 9.32 3.29 7.93
C GLN A 8 9.93 1.92 8.25
N LEU A 9 9.80 1.43 9.49
CA LEU A 9 10.24 0.09 9.86
C LEU A 9 9.43 -0.99 9.14
N LEU A 10 8.11 -0.83 9.01
CA LEU A 10 7.28 -1.78 8.26
C LEU A 10 7.58 -1.76 6.75
N LEU A 11 7.89 -0.59 6.18
CA LEU A 11 8.36 -0.48 4.79
C LEU A 11 9.69 -1.20 4.60
N LEU A 12 10.63 -1.04 5.54
CA LEU A 12 11.90 -1.77 5.52
C LEU A 12 11.67 -3.29 5.54
N VAL A 13 10.73 -3.77 6.37
CA VAL A 13 10.37 -5.20 6.41
C VAL A 13 9.83 -5.66 5.06
N PHE A 14 8.96 -4.88 4.42
CA PHE A 14 8.47 -5.19 3.07
C PHE A 14 9.62 -5.32 2.06
N GLU A 15 10.56 -4.36 2.04
CA GLU A 15 11.70 -4.39 1.11
C GLU A 15 12.58 -5.62 1.33
N VAL A 16 12.86 -5.98 2.58
CA VAL A 16 13.63 -7.19 2.91
C VAL A 16 12.91 -8.44 2.43
N LEU A 17 11.60 -8.56 2.64
CA LEU A 17 10.80 -9.71 2.17
C LEU A 17 10.74 -9.76 0.63
N ALA A 18 10.65 -8.60 -0.03
CA ALA A 18 10.63 -8.52 -1.49
C ALA A 18 11.97 -8.95 -2.09
N CYS A 19 13.09 -8.51 -1.49
CA CYS A 19 14.43 -8.96 -1.88
C CYS A 19 14.62 -10.47 -1.68
N ASP A 20 14.19 -11.01 -0.53
CA ASP A 20 14.28 -12.46 -0.28
C ASP A 20 13.45 -13.26 -1.29
N LYS A 21 12.24 -12.79 -1.60
CA LYS A 21 11.40 -13.43 -2.63
C LYS A 21 12.07 -13.38 -4.00
N LEU A 22 12.62 -12.24 -4.40
CA LEU A 22 13.23 -12.08 -5.71
C LEU A 22 14.48 -12.96 -5.88
N GLN A 23 15.21 -13.23 -4.79
CA GLN A 23 16.44 -14.00 -4.82
C GLN A 23 16.24 -15.51 -4.63
N ASN A 24 15.37 -15.92 -3.70
CA ASN A 24 15.21 -17.32 -3.30
C ASN A 24 13.91 -17.96 -3.80
N ASP A 25 12.95 -17.18 -4.30
CA ASP A 25 11.61 -17.58 -4.76
C ASP A 25 10.79 -18.41 -3.75
N ARG A 26 11.15 -18.45 -2.46
CA ARG A 26 10.57 -19.42 -1.50
C ARG A 26 9.14 -19.13 -1.02
N HIS A 27 8.69 -17.88 -1.10
CA HIS A 27 7.45 -17.43 -0.47
C HIS A 27 6.41 -16.95 -1.50
N LEU A 28 5.16 -16.74 -1.11
CA LEU A 28 4.14 -16.13 -1.98
C LEU A 28 4.26 -14.60 -1.90
N TRP A 29 3.98 -13.90 -3.00
CA TRP A 29 3.92 -12.44 -3.03
C TRP A 29 2.86 -11.90 -2.08
N THR A 30 1.76 -12.62 -1.89
CA THR A 30 0.74 -12.30 -0.88
C THR A 30 1.36 -12.11 0.50
N LEU A 31 2.33 -12.95 0.89
CA LEU A 31 3.02 -12.85 2.18
C LEU A 31 3.96 -11.65 2.23
N VAL A 32 4.69 -11.39 1.15
CA VAL A 32 5.57 -10.22 1.00
C VAL A 32 4.80 -8.92 1.17
N PHE A 33 3.57 -8.84 0.66
CA PHE A 33 2.72 -7.65 0.73
C PHE A 33 1.98 -7.47 2.08
N ILE A 34 2.00 -8.44 3.00
CA ILE A 34 1.31 -8.35 4.31
C ILE A 34 1.69 -7.09 5.10
N PRO A 35 2.98 -6.73 5.27
CA PRO A 35 3.36 -5.53 6.03
C PRO A 35 2.74 -4.27 5.43
N LEU A 36 2.64 -4.22 4.09
CA LEU A 36 2.14 -3.07 3.34
C LEU A 36 0.61 -2.96 3.44
N ILE A 37 -0.11 -4.09 3.39
CA ILE A 37 -1.55 -4.14 3.66
C ILE A 37 -1.83 -3.74 5.12
N PHE A 38 -1.03 -4.22 6.07
CA PHE A 38 -1.17 -3.86 7.47
C PHE A 38 -0.95 -2.35 7.71
N ILE A 39 0.09 -1.76 7.09
CA ILE A 39 0.30 -0.30 7.08
C ILE A 39 -0.95 0.41 6.57
N SER A 40 -1.51 -0.03 5.44
CA SER A 40 -2.66 0.64 4.83
C SER A 40 -3.90 0.62 5.74
N VAL A 41 -4.17 -0.49 6.42
CA VAL A 41 -5.29 -0.59 7.38
C VAL A 41 -5.06 0.31 8.61
N LEU A 42 -3.85 0.30 9.17
CA LEU A 42 -3.51 1.21 10.26
C LEU A 42 -3.62 2.67 9.85
N SER A 43 -3.23 2.99 8.61
CA SER A 43 -3.29 4.35 8.09
C SER A 43 -4.73 4.88 7.99
N ILE A 44 -5.73 4.03 7.74
CA ILE A 44 -7.15 4.42 7.80
C ILE A 44 -7.52 4.92 9.22
N ALA A 45 -7.14 4.17 10.25
CA ALA A 45 -7.42 4.54 11.64
C ALA A 45 -6.69 5.83 12.04
N VAL A 46 -5.44 5.98 11.60
CA VAL A 46 -4.65 7.20 11.84
C VAL A 46 -5.23 8.39 11.09
N CYS A 47 -5.71 8.21 9.85
CA CYS A 47 -6.38 9.28 9.10
C CYS A 47 -7.62 9.81 9.85
N ILE A 48 -8.48 8.92 10.35
CA ILE A 48 -9.66 9.32 11.13
C ILE A 48 -9.25 10.10 12.39
N TRP A 49 -8.22 9.62 13.09
CA TRP A 49 -7.71 10.30 14.28
C TRP A 49 -7.06 11.65 13.95
N ALA A 50 -6.34 11.74 12.83
CA ALA A 50 -5.63 12.93 12.39
C ALA A 50 -6.58 14.03 11.91
N VAL A 51 -7.66 13.67 11.19
CA VAL A 51 -8.76 14.59 10.84
C VAL A 51 -9.39 15.19 12.10
N LYS A 52 -9.53 14.41 13.17
CA LYS A 52 -10.10 14.90 14.43
C LYS A 52 -9.17 15.86 15.20
N HIS A 53 -7.87 15.82 14.95
CA HIS A 53 -6.86 16.60 15.68
C HIS A 53 -6.13 17.63 14.79
N ASP A 54 -6.65 17.94 13.60
CA ASP A 54 -6.09 18.90 12.64
C ASP A 54 -4.59 18.67 12.31
N ARG A 55 -4.16 17.40 12.32
CA ARG A 55 -2.77 17.02 12.00
C ARG A 55 -2.62 16.84 10.49
N SER A 56 -1.47 17.19 9.90
CA SER A 56 -1.13 16.82 8.52
C SER A 56 -0.92 15.30 8.36
N PHE A 57 -1.60 14.66 7.39
CA PHE A 57 -1.63 13.19 7.22
C PHE A 57 -1.41 12.70 5.76
N GLU A 58 -0.56 13.37 4.98
CA GLU A 58 -0.39 13.08 3.53
C GLU A 58 0.01 11.63 3.19
N LEU A 59 1.05 11.10 3.86
CA LEU A 59 1.55 9.73 3.62
C LEU A 59 0.54 8.66 4.07
N GLU A 60 -0.14 8.91 5.19
CA GLU A 60 -1.13 7.99 5.75
C GLU A 60 -2.35 7.89 4.82
N LEU A 61 -2.80 9.01 4.24
CA LEU A 61 -3.85 9.00 3.23
C LEU A 61 -3.43 8.28 1.96
N PHE A 62 -2.20 8.51 1.48
CA PHE A 62 -1.68 7.82 0.30
C PHE A 62 -1.62 6.29 0.49
N CYS A 63 -1.17 5.81 1.65
CA CYS A 63 -1.17 4.37 1.94
C CYS A 63 -2.60 3.81 2.04
N SER A 64 -3.51 4.55 2.66
CA SER A 64 -4.92 4.15 2.83
C SER A 64 -5.62 3.96 1.49
N VAL A 65 -5.54 4.93 0.58
CA VAL A 65 -6.24 4.88 -0.71
C VAL A 65 -5.69 3.79 -1.65
N ASN A 66 -4.43 3.40 -1.48
CA ASN A 66 -3.77 2.39 -2.31
C ASN A 66 -3.91 0.94 -1.78
N VAL A 67 -4.67 0.69 -0.71
CA VAL A 67 -4.87 -0.67 -0.16
C VAL A 67 -5.31 -1.69 -1.21
N LEU A 68 -6.28 -1.31 -2.06
CA LEU A 68 -6.80 -2.17 -3.14
C LEU A 68 -5.72 -2.47 -4.19
N GLN A 69 -4.88 -1.48 -4.51
CA GLN A 69 -3.78 -1.65 -5.45
C GLN A 69 -2.78 -2.70 -4.93
N PHE A 70 -2.44 -2.64 -3.64
CA PHE A 70 -1.51 -3.59 -3.04
C PHE A 70 -2.06 -5.02 -3.03
N ILE A 71 -3.36 -5.19 -2.74
CA ILE A 71 -4.02 -6.50 -2.77
C ILE A 71 -4.04 -7.07 -4.19
N PHE A 72 -4.48 -6.30 -5.19
CA PHE A 72 -4.54 -6.79 -6.58
C PHE A 72 -3.15 -7.11 -7.13
N LEU A 73 -2.16 -6.29 -6.81
CA LEU A 73 -0.79 -6.51 -7.28
C LEU A 73 -0.19 -7.78 -6.67
N ALA A 74 -0.42 -8.04 -5.38
CA ALA A 74 0.02 -9.27 -4.73
C ALA A 74 -0.64 -10.52 -5.34
N LEU A 75 -1.96 -10.49 -5.55
CA LEU A 75 -2.73 -11.61 -6.11
C LEU A 75 -2.37 -11.89 -7.58
N GLN A 76 -2.11 -10.85 -8.37
CA GLN A 76 -1.67 -10.99 -9.75
C GLN A 76 -0.26 -11.57 -9.84
N LEU A 77 0.66 -11.14 -8.97
CA LEU A 77 2.03 -11.66 -8.93
C LEU A 77 2.08 -13.14 -8.54
N ASP A 78 1.18 -13.59 -7.66
CA ASP A 78 1.00 -15.00 -7.33
C ASP A 78 0.22 -15.81 -8.39
N LYS A 79 -0.25 -15.16 -9.46
CA LYS A 79 -1.09 -15.76 -10.51
C LYS A 79 -2.41 -16.36 -10.00
N PHE A 80 -2.88 -15.94 -8.82
CA PHE A 80 -4.23 -16.29 -8.35
C PHE A 80 -5.30 -15.62 -9.22
N ILE A 81 -5.01 -14.42 -9.69
CA ILE A 81 -5.80 -13.68 -10.65
C ILE A 81 -4.97 -13.57 -11.93
N VAL A 82 -5.58 -13.85 -13.08
CA VAL A 82 -4.94 -13.77 -14.42
C VAL A 82 -5.54 -12.63 -15.25
N TRP A 83 -5.88 -11.53 -14.59
CA TRP A 83 -6.46 -10.36 -15.26
C TRP A 83 -5.39 -9.61 -16.05
N SER A 84 -5.84 -8.74 -16.96
CA SER A 84 -4.94 -7.79 -17.61
C SER A 84 -4.34 -6.84 -16.57
N TRP A 85 -3.06 -6.50 -16.72
CA TRP A 85 -2.38 -5.50 -15.89
C TRP A 85 -3.14 -4.17 -15.84
N VAL A 86 -3.87 -3.83 -16.89
CA VAL A 86 -4.79 -2.67 -16.94
C VAL A 86 -5.74 -2.69 -15.73
N VAL A 87 -6.42 -3.81 -15.49
CA VAL A 87 -7.40 -3.95 -14.41
C VAL A 87 -6.73 -3.85 -13.04
N VAL A 88 -5.55 -4.44 -12.90
CA VAL A 88 -4.75 -4.41 -11.66
C VAL A 88 -4.35 -2.98 -11.28
N PHE A 89 -4.13 -2.09 -12.26
CA PHE A 89 -3.74 -0.69 -12.03
C PHE A 89 -4.91 0.31 -12.01
N VAL A 90 -6.15 -0.14 -12.21
CA VAL A 90 -7.34 0.74 -12.13
C VAL A 90 -7.42 1.53 -10.82
N PRO A 91 -7.20 0.95 -9.63
CA PRO A 91 -7.26 1.71 -8.38
C PRO A 91 -6.28 2.89 -8.37
N LEU A 92 -5.05 2.68 -8.84
CA LEU A 92 -4.03 3.73 -8.91
C LEU A 92 -4.43 4.84 -9.91
N TRP A 93 -5.00 4.47 -11.06
CA TRP A 93 -5.48 5.45 -12.04
C TRP A 93 -6.60 6.34 -11.49
N ILE A 94 -7.53 5.77 -10.72
CA ILE A 94 -8.60 6.53 -10.05
C ILE A 94 -7.99 7.56 -9.09
N VAL A 95 -7.01 7.14 -8.28
CA VAL A 95 -6.33 8.04 -7.34
C VAL A 95 -5.59 9.16 -8.08
N MET A 96 -4.88 8.85 -9.17
CA MET A 96 -4.19 9.87 -9.97
C MET A 96 -5.17 10.87 -10.61
N CYS A 97 -6.29 10.40 -11.16
CA CYS A 97 -7.31 11.29 -11.71
C CYS A 97 -7.88 12.22 -10.63
N LEU A 98 -8.18 11.70 -9.44
CA LEU A 98 -8.66 12.51 -8.31
C LEU A 98 -7.61 13.52 -7.85
N ALA A 99 -6.33 13.15 -7.82
CA ALA A 99 -5.24 14.06 -7.47
C ALA A 99 -5.12 15.21 -8.48
N VAL A 100 -5.23 14.94 -9.79
CA VAL A 100 -5.20 15.98 -10.82
C VAL A 100 -6.38 16.95 -10.67
N ILE A 101 -7.59 16.43 -10.40
CA ILE A 101 -8.79 17.25 -10.21
C ILE A 101 -8.71 18.07 -8.91
N GLY A 102 -8.23 17.47 -7.81
CA GLY A 102 -8.16 18.14 -6.51
C GLY A 102 -7.09 19.24 -6.40
N VAL A 103 -6.13 19.27 -7.34
CA VAL A 103 -5.09 20.31 -7.43
C VAL A 103 -5.52 21.48 -8.33
N LEU A 104 -6.52 21.28 -9.20
CA LEU A 104 -7.05 22.29 -10.13
C LEU A 104 -8.13 23.16 -9.48
#